data_AF-A0A954QN79-F1
#
_entry.id   AF-A0A954QN79-F1
#
_cell.length_a   1.000
_cell.length_b   1.000
_cell.length_c   1.000
_cell.angle_alpha   90.00
_cell.angle_beta   90.00
_cell.angle_gamma   90.00
#
_symmetry.space_group_name_H-M   'P 1'
#
loop_
_entity.id
_entity.type
_entity.pdbx_description
1 polymer ?
#
loop_
_entity_poly.entity_id
_entity_poly.type
_entity_poly.pdbx_seq_one_letter_code
_entity_poly.pdbx_strand_id
1 'polypeptide(L)'
;QTDRPARLEVDVTAEVDLDQFISELTEIVGELSDVTREPIEDEPTTWLSRNLYPRWYVGGPLEQSESKQLLQEQCREVLLDKWLRQPCSTLNGKSPNEAAADFNLRLRVEAMILRLETEEASAMQGFDFNEVRRKLDLPTRGPIDPASVDVRRLPFVRLERLPADKLDDEQLLVALRRTQLVMAVPALMNFAREAVGRPSLDARINKFELFRLLVETAPDSDSALHFLAQGKAFASARNESLAPFLLMEMQIHIARRDPESVQRVMSQLQSKHLNEPGVAEALYQFLYMIGAVGPDGQLAPELANDQAEATGAAAVGSSGGLWTPDGPASSGGSSEGGSKLWLPGMD
;
A
#
# COMPACT_ATOMS: atom_id res chain seq x y z
N GLN A 1 -28.29 -5.26 -15.88
CA GLN A 1 -29.47 -4.40 -15.64
C GLN A 1 -30.35 -5.15 -14.65
N THR A 2 -30.45 -4.71 -13.41
CA THR A 2 -31.28 -5.37 -12.39
C THR A 2 -32.63 -4.65 -12.32
N ASP A 3 -33.72 -5.39 -12.50
CA ASP A 3 -35.12 -4.94 -12.51
C ASP A 3 -35.64 -4.52 -11.10
N ARG A 4 -34.72 -4.07 -10.22
CA ARG A 4 -35.02 -3.70 -8.84
C ARG A 4 -35.14 -2.18 -8.73
N PRO A 5 -36.07 -1.66 -7.92
CA PRO A 5 -36.12 -0.24 -7.62
C PRO A 5 -34.77 0.23 -7.04
N ALA A 6 -34.38 1.45 -7.39
CA ALA A 6 -33.19 2.06 -6.80
C ALA A 6 -33.39 2.19 -5.29
N ARG A 7 -32.42 1.71 -4.51
CA ARG A 7 -32.42 1.77 -3.05
C ARG A 7 -31.20 2.53 -2.57
N LEU A 8 -31.39 3.30 -1.51
CA LEU A 8 -30.31 3.96 -0.79
C LEU A 8 -30.26 3.37 0.62
N GLU A 9 -29.12 2.82 0.99
CA GLU A 9 -28.84 2.31 2.33
C GLU A 9 -27.86 3.28 2.99
N VAL A 10 -28.21 3.81 4.17
CA VAL A 10 -27.40 4.79 4.90
C VAL A 10 -27.26 4.35 6.34
N ASP A 11 -26.01 4.17 6.77
CA ASP A 11 -25.68 3.96 8.18
C ASP A 11 -25.42 5.31 8.85
N VAL A 12 -26.15 5.61 9.92
CA VAL A 12 -25.92 6.81 10.76
C VAL A 12 -25.72 6.42 12.23
N THR A 13 -24.99 7.26 12.96
CA THR A 13 -24.78 7.07 14.40
C THR A 13 -26.01 7.51 15.20
N ALA A 14 -26.18 6.98 16.41
CA ALA A 14 -27.24 7.37 17.33
C ALA A 14 -27.31 8.89 17.67
N GLU A 15 -26.22 9.64 17.45
CA GLU A 15 -26.15 11.09 17.66
C GLU A 15 -26.78 11.93 16.53
N VAL A 16 -27.05 11.33 15.36
CA VAL A 16 -27.65 12.04 14.22
C VAL A 16 -29.15 12.20 14.46
N ASP A 17 -29.65 13.42 14.26
CA ASP A 17 -31.09 13.64 14.14
C ASP A 17 -31.56 13.04 12.82
N LEU A 18 -32.13 11.84 12.92
CA LEU A 18 -32.62 11.06 11.78
C LEU A 18 -33.68 11.80 10.98
N ASP A 19 -34.53 12.59 11.63
CA ASP A 19 -35.62 13.28 10.96
C ASP A 19 -35.06 14.45 10.15
N GLN A 20 -34.09 15.20 10.72
CA GLN A 20 -33.37 16.23 9.98
C GLN A 20 -32.59 15.62 8.80
N PHE A 21 -31.87 14.52 9.02
CA PHE A 21 -31.11 13.85 7.97
C PHE A 21 -31.99 13.39 6.82
N ILE A 22 -33.14 12.76 7.11
CA ILE A 22 -34.11 12.33 6.10
C ILE A 22 -34.65 13.54 5.32
N SER A 23 -34.91 14.66 6.01
CA SER A 23 -35.37 15.90 5.37
C SER A 23 -34.32 16.44 4.37
N GLU A 24 -33.08 16.60 4.80
CA GLU A 24 -31.97 17.08 3.95
C GLU A 24 -31.74 16.13 2.75
N LEU A 25 -31.81 14.83 2.99
CA LEU A 25 -31.67 13.83 1.93
C LEU A 25 -32.81 13.92 0.90
N THR A 26 -34.05 14.11 1.36
CA THR A 26 -35.23 14.30 0.50
C THR A 26 -35.09 15.54 -0.41
N GLU A 27 -34.45 16.61 0.07
CA GLU A 27 -34.15 17.78 -0.76
C GLU A 27 -33.17 17.47 -1.91
N ILE A 28 -32.25 16.52 -1.70
CA ILE A 28 -31.22 16.15 -2.68
C ILE A 28 -31.74 15.15 -3.71
N VAL A 29 -32.42 14.09 -3.25
CA VAL A 29 -32.80 12.95 -4.10
C VAL A 29 -34.27 12.94 -4.51
N GLY A 30 -35.07 13.88 -3.99
CA GLY A 30 -36.52 13.93 -4.21
C GLY A 30 -37.28 13.03 -3.23
N GLU A 31 -38.51 12.66 -3.60
CA GLU A 31 -39.42 11.90 -2.74
C GLU A 31 -38.85 10.52 -2.38
N LEU A 32 -38.69 10.26 -1.08
CA LEU A 32 -38.27 8.98 -0.52
C LEU A 32 -39.51 8.17 -0.14
N SER A 33 -39.68 6.97 -0.72
CA SER A 33 -40.68 5.98 -0.30
C SER A 33 -40.04 4.86 0.54
N ASP A 34 -40.84 4.22 1.39
CA ASP A 34 -40.46 3.02 2.15
C ASP A 34 -39.23 3.19 3.07
N VAL A 35 -39.10 4.35 3.73
CA VAL A 35 -38.00 4.62 4.68
C VAL A 35 -38.13 3.71 5.91
N THR A 36 -37.29 2.68 5.98
CA THR A 36 -37.14 1.80 7.14
C THR A 36 -35.97 2.23 8.03
N ARG A 37 -36.12 2.03 9.33
CA ARG A 37 -35.09 2.32 10.34
C ARG A 37 -34.78 1.03 11.09
N GLU A 38 -33.57 0.53 10.96
CA GLU A 38 -33.10 -0.65 11.69
C GLU A 38 -31.93 -0.24 12.59
N PRO A 39 -32.03 -0.42 13.92
CA PRO A 39 -30.90 -0.21 14.79
C PRO A 39 -29.88 -1.34 14.56
N ILE A 40 -28.68 -0.97 14.15
CA ILE A 40 -27.56 -1.88 14.02
C ILE A 40 -26.70 -1.75 15.28
N GLU A 41 -26.64 -2.82 16.09
CA GLU A 41 -25.62 -2.93 17.14
C GLU A 41 -24.30 -3.33 16.48
N ASP A 42 -23.53 -2.32 16.06
CA ASP A 42 -22.16 -2.50 15.57
C ASP A 42 -21.13 -2.03 16.61
N GLU A 43 -19.85 -2.31 16.39
CA GLU A 43 -18.79 -1.82 17.26
C GLU A 43 -18.86 -0.29 17.41
N PRO A 44 -18.65 0.24 18.64
CA PRO A 44 -18.72 1.68 18.88
C PRO A 44 -17.64 2.41 18.07
N THR A 45 -18.05 3.02 16.97
CA THR A 45 -17.20 3.89 16.16
C THR A 45 -17.02 5.22 16.89
N THR A 46 -15.79 5.59 17.21
CA THR A 46 -15.51 6.88 17.85
C THR A 46 -15.83 8.05 16.90
N TRP A 47 -16.16 9.22 17.46
CA TRP A 47 -16.33 10.44 16.66
C TRP A 47 -15.12 10.68 15.74
N LEU A 48 -13.91 10.42 16.24
CA LEU A 48 -12.67 10.68 15.53
C LEU A 48 -12.45 9.72 14.37
N SER A 49 -12.61 8.40 14.58
CA SER A 49 -12.48 7.40 13.52
C SER A 49 -13.49 7.62 12.39
N ARG A 50 -14.74 8.00 12.71
CA ARG A 50 -15.75 8.34 11.69
C ARG A 50 -15.33 9.53 10.82
N ASN A 51 -14.81 10.58 11.45
CA ASN A 51 -14.50 11.82 10.74
C ASN A 51 -13.18 11.70 9.97
N LEU A 52 -12.21 10.91 10.44
CA LEU A 52 -10.94 10.68 9.74
C LEU A 52 -11.09 9.83 8.49
N TYR A 53 -12.04 8.89 8.49
CA TYR A 53 -12.25 7.94 7.40
C TYR A 53 -13.66 8.04 6.83
N PRO A 54 -14.01 9.17 6.18
CA PRO A 54 -15.32 9.30 5.59
C PRO A 54 -15.47 8.31 4.43
N ARG A 55 -16.62 7.63 4.37
CA ARG A 55 -16.98 6.77 3.24
C ARG A 55 -17.55 7.64 2.12
N TRP A 56 -16.68 8.32 1.39
CA TRP A 56 -17.11 9.14 0.26
C TRP A 56 -17.48 8.29 -0.94
N TYR A 57 -18.62 8.62 -1.55
CA TYR A 57 -18.93 8.19 -2.90
C TYR A 57 -18.71 9.37 -3.84
N VAL A 58 -17.81 9.21 -4.80
CA VAL A 58 -17.52 10.23 -5.81
C VAL A 58 -18.07 9.76 -7.14
N GLY A 59 -18.90 10.59 -7.76
CA GLY A 59 -19.69 10.28 -8.96
C GLY A 59 -18.91 10.16 -10.26
N GLY A 60 -17.68 9.64 -10.22
CA GLY A 60 -16.78 9.50 -11.35
C GLY A 60 -15.44 8.89 -10.95
N PRO A 61 -14.59 8.49 -11.92
CA PRO A 61 -13.25 8.01 -11.62
C PRO A 61 -12.43 9.14 -10.99
N LEU A 62 -11.93 8.90 -9.77
CA LEU A 62 -10.91 9.73 -9.13
C LEU A 62 -9.53 9.19 -9.51
N GLU A 63 -8.63 10.08 -9.90
CA GLU A 63 -7.22 9.70 -9.96
C GLU A 63 -6.70 9.39 -8.56
N GLN A 64 -5.73 8.47 -8.46
CA GLN A 64 -5.18 8.06 -7.16
C GLN A 64 -4.56 9.24 -6.40
N SER A 65 -3.93 10.17 -7.12
CA SER A 65 -3.34 11.41 -6.59
C SER A 65 -4.40 12.33 -5.99
N GLU A 66 -5.53 12.54 -6.67
CA GLU A 66 -6.66 13.34 -6.16
C GLU A 66 -7.28 12.70 -4.92
N SER A 67 -7.54 11.39 -4.96
CA SER A 67 -8.10 10.66 -3.80
C SER A 67 -7.17 10.79 -2.57
N LYS A 68 -5.86 10.66 -2.78
CA LYS A 68 -4.83 10.86 -1.76
C LYS A 68 -4.88 12.28 -1.19
N GLN A 69 -4.92 13.29 -2.05
CA GLN A 69 -4.99 14.69 -1.64
C GLN A 69 -6.26 14.99 -0.82
N LEU A 70 -7.43 14.52 -1.27
CA LEU A 70 -8.69 14.73 -0.55
C LEU A 70 -8.65 14.11 0.85
N LEU A 71 -8.12 12.89 1.00
CA LEU A 71 -7.95 12.25 2.31
C LEU A 71 -6.98 13.03 3.21
N GLN A 72 -5.90 13.58 2.66
CA GLN A 72 -4.98 14.44 3.43
C GLN A 72 -5.67 15.73 3.89
N GLU A 73 -6.43 16.39 3.02
CA GLU A 73 -7.18 17.60 3.34
C GLU A 73 -8.23 17.35 4.43
N GLN A 74 -8.99 16.25 4.32
CA GLN A 74 -9.94 15.83 5.35
C GLN A 74 -9.26 15.56 6.69
N CYS A 75 -8.16 14.80 6.69
CA CYS A 75 -7.41 14.50 7.91
C CYS A 75 -6.95 15.80 8.59
N ARG A 76 -6.43 16.75 7.80
CA ARG A 76 -6.02 18.07 8.29
C ARG A 76 -7.20 18.87 8.86
N GLU A 77 -8.33 18.95 8.17
CA GLU A 77 -9.52 19.66 8.66
C GLU A 77 -10.03 19.05 9.97
N VAL A 78 -10.10 17.72 10.04
CA VAL A 78 -10.58 17.01 11.23
C VAL A 78 -9.64 17.24 12.40
N LEU A 79 -8.33 17.04 12.25
CA LEU A 79 -7.39 17.13 13.37
C LEU A 79 -7.06 18.56 13.78
N LEU A 80 -6.97 19.49 12.83
CA LEU A 80 -6.51 20.85 13.08
C LEU A 80 -7.65 21.85 13.32
N ASP A 81 -8.91 21.45 13.10
CA ASP A 81 -10.05 22.33 13.28
C ASP A 81 -11.20 21.70 14.08
N LYS A 82 -11.69 20.53 13.67
CA LYS A 82 -12.88 19.92 14.31
C LYS A 82 -12.54 19.26 15.65
N TRP A 83 -11.56 18.36 15.68
CA TRP A 83 -11.16 17.59 16.86
C TRP A 83 -10.71 18.49 18.01
N LEU A 84 -9.98 19.57 17.72
CA LEU A 84 -9.48 20.51 18.73
C LEU A 84 -10.60 21.16 19.57
N ARG A 85 -11.81 21.26 19.00
CA ARG A 85 -13.00 21.86 19.62
C ARG A 85 -13.99 20.81 20.12
N GLN A 86 -13.77 19.53 19.84
CA GLN A 86 -14.70 18.46 20.15
C GLN A 86 -14.60 18.04 21.63
N PRO A 87 -15.67 18.20 22.44
CA PRO A 87 -15.71 17.67 23.80
C PRO A 87 -15.45 16.16 23.84
N CYS A 88 -14.55 15.72 24.73
CA CYS A 88 -14.17 14.31 24.86
C CYS A 88 -14.41 13.80 26.29
N SER A 89 -15.07 12.65 26.43
CA SER A 89 -15.31 12.02 27.74
C SER A 89 -14.01 11.69 28.49
N THR A 90 -12.96 11.27 27.77
CA THR A 90 -11.60 11.02 28.30
C THR A 90 -10.94 12.27 28.91
N LEU A 91 -11.39 13.45 28.48
CA LEU A 91 -10.95 14.77 28.96
C LEU A 91 -11.99 15.42 29.89
N ASN A 92 -12.84 14.61 30.53
CA ASN A 92 -13.91 15.06 31.43
C ASN A 92 -14.91 16.03 30.76
N GLY A 93 -15.20 15.80 29.49
CA GLY A 93 -16.11 16.63 28.69
C GLY A 93 -15.49 17.92 28.17
N LYS A 94 -14.19 18.18 28.41
CA LYS A 94 -13.47 19.29 27.76
C LYS A 94 -13.02 18.91 26.36
N SER A 95 -12.83 19.91 25.52
CA SER A 95 -12.14 19.77 24.23
C SER A 95 -10.62 19.67 24.41
N PRO A 96 -9.86 19.14 23.42
CA PRO A 96 -8.41 19.15 23.44
C PRO A 96 -7.81 20.55 23.66
N ASN A 97 -8.38 21.60 23.06
CA ASN A 97 -7.94 22.98 23.28
C ASN A 97 -8.02 23.40 24.75
N GLU A 98 -9.17 23.16 25.39
CA GLU A 98 -9.37 23.53 26.80
C GLU A 98 -8.53 22.66 27.74
N ALA A 99 -8.39 21.38 27.41
CA ALA A 99 -7.66 20.41 28.21
C ALA A 99 -6.14 20.60 28.13
N ALA A 100 -5.59 21.09 27.01
CA ALA A 100 -4.15 21.34 26.86
C ALA A 100 -3.65 22.48 27.77
N ALA A 101 -4.50 23.47 28.04
CA ALA A 101 -4.23 24.56 28.98
C ALA A 101 -4.33 24.12 30.45
N ASP A 102 -5.02 23.02 30.75
CA ASP A 102 -5.18 22.48 32.09
C ASP A 102 -4.03 21.53 32.44
N PHE A 103 -3.22 21.88 33.44
CA PHE A 103 -2.06 21.09 33.86
C PHE A 103 -2.42 19.63 34.19
N ASN A 104 -3.60 19.38 34.76
CA ASN A 104 -4.03 18.04 35.16
C ASN A 104 -4.49 17.17 33.97
N LEU A 105 -4.84 17.80 32.83
CA LEU A 105 -5.34 17.12 31.64
C LEU A 105 -4.34 17.14 30.48
N ARG A 106 -3.34 18.01 30.51
CA ARG A 106 -2.30 18.13 29.47
C ARG A 106 -1.66 16.79 29.11
N LEU A 107 -1.28 15.99 30.10
CA LEU A 107 -0.69 14.67 29.87
C LEU A 107 -1.66 13.73 29.13
N ARG A 108 -2.97 13.82 29.40
CA ARG A 108 -3.98 13.04 28.68
C ARG A 108 -4.10 13.47 27.23
N VAL A 109 -4.04 14.78 26.95
CA VAL A 109 -4.03 15.30 25.57
C VAL A 109 -2.79 14.82 24.82
N GLU A 110 -1.60 14.91 25.42
CA GLU A 110 -0.37 14.38 24.81
C GLU A 110 -0.43 12.87 24.55
N ALA A 111 -1.04 12.10 25.45
CA ALA A 111 -1.24 10.66 25.28
C ALA A 111 -2.22 10.37 24.15
N MET A 112 -3.31 11.14 24.01
CA MET A 112 -4.25 11.02 22.87
C MET A 112 -3.55 11.29 21.54
N ILE A 113 -2.73 12.35 21.45
CA ILE A 113 -1.97 12.63 20.23
C ILE A 113 -0.98 11.51 19.93
N LEU A 114 -0.27 10.97 20.93
CA LEU A 114 0.64 9.84 20.73
C LEU A 114 -0.11 8.58 20.25
N ARG A 115 -1.32 8.35 20.76
CA ARG A 115 -2.15 7.22 20.33
C ARG A 115 -2.54 7.36 18.86
N LEU A 116 -2.98 8.55 18.44
CA LEU A 116 -3.28 8.83 17.03
C LEU A 116 -2.05 8.67 16.13
N GLU A 117 -0.92 9.21 16.57
CA GLU A 117 0.38 9.06 15.89
C GLU A 117 0.82 7.59 15.79
N THR A 118 0.38 6.71 16.69
CA THR A 118 0.74 5.29 16.66
C THR A 118 -0.25 4.44 15.87
N GLU A 119 -1.55 4.65 16.07
CA GLU A 119 -2.62 3.81 15.52
C GLU A 119 -3.00 4.22 14.10
N GLU A 120 -2.90 5.51 13.77
CA GLU A 120 -3.47 6.06 12.54
C GLU A 120 -2.42 6.62 11.56
N ALA A 121 -1.13 6.65 11.93
CA ALA A 121 -0.11 7.31 11.11
C ALA A 121 0.04 6.75 9.68
N SER A 122 -0.18 5.44 9.49
CA SER A 122 -0.15 4.82 8.15
C SER A 122 -1.35 5.27 7.30
N ALA A 123 -2.53 5.31 7.89
CA ALA A 123 -3.77 5.69 7.21
C ALA A 123 -3.87 7.20 6.96
N MET A 124 -3.21 8.02 7.79
CA MET A 124 -3.12 9.48 7.64
C MET A 124 -2.00 9.96 6.71
N GLN A 125 -1.38 9.05 5.95
CA GLN A 125 -0.49 9.36 4.83
C GLN A 125 0.64 10.36 5.14
N GLY A 126 1.24 10.26 6.33
CA GLY A 126 2.38 11.11 6.72
C GLY A 126 2.02 12.48 7.29
N PHE A 127 0.82 12.65 7.84
CA PHE A 127 0.42 13.85 8.58
C PHE A 127 1.42 14.25 9.69
N ASP A 128 1.81 15.53 9.77
CA ASP A 128 2.68 16.05 10.83
C ASP A 128 1.90 16.33 12.12
N PHE A 129 1.93 15.40 13.07
CA PHE A 129 1.33 15.59 14.40
C PHE A 129 1.96 16.71 15.22
N ASN A 130 3.13 17.24 14.84
CA ASN A 130 3.63 18.46 15.48
C ASN A 130 2.80 19.69 15.10
N GLU A 131 2.02 19.69 14.01
CA GLU A 131 1.06 20.77 13.73
C GLU A 131 -0.03 20.84 14.82
N VAL A 132 -0.57 19.68 15.21
CA VAL A 132 -1.55 19.57 16.30
C VAL A 132 -0.94 20.07 17.61
N ARG A 133 0.27 19.63 17.92
CA ARG A 133 0.98 20.05 19.15
C ARG A 133 1.21 21.56 19.17
N ARG A 134 1.67 22.16 18.07
CA ARG A 134 1.85 23.61 17.95
C ARG A 134 0.53 24.37 18.16
N LYS A 135 -0.58 23.91 17.58
CA LYS A 135 -1.90 24.54 17.79
C LYS A 135 -2.38 24.50 19.24
N LEU A 136 -1.99 23.47 19.98
CA LEU A 136 -2.33 23.26 21.39
C LEU A 136 -1.31 23.85 22.37
N ASP A 137 -0.28 24.56 21.87
CA ASP A 137 0.86 25.04 22.67
C ASP A 137 1.54 23.92 23.49
N LEU A 138 1.66 22.73 22.88
CA LEU A 138 2.30 21.56 23.45
C LEU A 138 3.72 21.38 22.91
N PRO A 139 4.63 20.75 23.69
CA PRO A 139 5.97 20.44 23.22
C PRO A 139 5.95 19.58 21.96
N THR A 140 6.67 20.01 20.92
CA THR A 140 6.87 19.23 19.70
C THR A 140 7.87 18.10 19.92
N ARG A 141 7.77 17.06 19.11
CA ARG A 141 8.67 15.90 19.14
C ARG A 141 9.60 15.97 17.94
N GLY A 142 10.85 16.36 18.20
CA GLY A 142 11.91 16.37 17.19
C GLY A 142 12.60 15.02 17.01
N PRO A 143 13.60 14.95 16.12
CA PRO A 143 14.46 13.79 15.96
C PRO A 143 15.11 13.36 17.28
N ILE A 144 15.34 12.06 17.44
CA ILE A 144 16.09 11.50 18.58
C ILE A 144 17.54 11.35 18.15
N ASP A 145 18.46 11.95 18.90
CA ASP A 145 19.89 11.76 18.68
C ASP A 145 20.29 10.30 18.98
N PRO A 146 20.75 9.52 17.98
CA PRO A 146 21.15 8.14 18.20
C PRO A 146 22.30 7.97 19.19
N ALA A 147 23.15 8.98 19.39
CA ALA A 147 24.23 8.93 20.37
C ALA A 147 23.74 8.99 21.83
N SER A 148 22.51 9.47 22.04
CA SER A 148 21.92 9.67 23.37
C SER A 148 21.06 8.50 23.87
N VAL A 149 20.82 7.48 23.04
CA VAL A 149 19.88 6.39 23.33
C VAL A 149 20.42 5.01 22.94
N ASP A 150 19.95 3.97 23.63
CA ASP A 150 20.13 2.59 23.17
C ASP A 150 19.03 2.24 22.15
N VAL A 151 19.42 2.16 20.88
CA VAL A 151 18.53 1.82 19.75
C VAL A 151 17.88 0.46 19.93
N ARG A 152 18.43 -0.49 20.70
CA ARG A 152 17.81 -1.80 20.97
C ARG A 152 16.64 -1.71 21.96
N ARG A 153 16.63 -0.69 22.82
CA ARG A 153 15.64 -0.51 23.90
C ARG A 153 14.61 0.56 23.60
N LEU A 154 14.78 1.32 22.52
CA LEU A 154 13.84 2.36 22.13
C LEU A 154 12.47 1.75 21.78
N PRO A 155 11.33 2.26 22.28
CA PRO A 155 10.01 1.77 21.88
C PRO A 155 9.78 1.86 20.36
N PHE A 156 9.05 0.91 19.78
CA PHE A 156 8.84 0.85 18.32
C PHE A 156 8.26 2.14 17.74
N VAL A 157 7.28 2.72 18.44
CA VAL A 157 6.62 4.00 18.10
C VAL A 157 7.56 5.22 18.09
N ARG A 158 8.80 5.06 18.57
CA ARG A 158 9.82 6.12 18.57
C ARG A 158 10.93 5.87 17.55
N LEU A 159 10.97 4.70 16.91
CA LEU A 159 12.01 4.36 15.93
C LEU A 159 11.96 5.31 14.74
N GLU A 160 10.79 5.73 14.28
CA GLU A 160 10.64 6.70 13.16
C GLU A 160 11.34 8.05 13.40
N ARG A 161 11.60 8.41 14.66
CA ARG A 161 12.27 9.66 15.02
C ARG A 161 13.79 9.55 14.96
N LEU A 162 14.35 8.37 14.72
CA LEU A 162 15.79 8.20 14.53
C LEU A 162 16.17 8.66 13.11
N PRO A 163 17.04 9.68 12.97
CA PRO A 163 17.58 10.07 11.68
C PRO A 163 18.50 8.96 11.16
N ALA A 164 18.10 8.32 10.05
CA ALA A 164 18.76 7.14 9.52
C ALA A 164 20.23 7.42 9.15
N ASP A 165 20.49 8.59 8.57
CA ASP A 165 21.81 9.10 8.18
C ASP A 165 22.79 9.27 9.34
N LYS A 166 22.28 9.38 10.59
CA LYS A 166 23.11 9.52 11.79
C LYS A 166 23.32 8.22 12.57
N LEU A 167 22.65 7.14 12.18
CA LEU A 167 22.87 5.83 12.79
C LEU A 167 24.21 5.27 12.30
N ASP A 168 25.01 4.67 13.18
CA ASP A 168 26.10 3.81 12.71
C ASP A 168 25.54 2.52 12.07
N ASP A 169 26.40 1.70 11.46
CA ASP A 169 25.97 0.49 10.76
C ASP A 169 25.31 -0.54 11.69
N GLU A 170 25.77 -0.70 12.93
CA GLU A 170 25.14 -1.61 13.90
C GLU A 170 23.76 -1.09 14.31
N GLN A 171 23.68 0.19 14.62
CA GLN A 171 22.45 0.86 15.00
C GLN A 171 21.41 0.82 13.88
N LEU A 172 21.83 1.04 12.63
CA LEU A 172 20.95 0.99 11.46
C LEU A 172 20.40 -0.43 11.25
N LEU A 173 21.25 -1.46 11.34
CA LEU A 173 20.81 -2.85 11.20
C LEU A 173 19.89 -3.28 12.34
N VAL A 174 20.15 -2.83 13.57
CA VAL A 174 19.23 -3.03 14.71
C VAL A 174 17.89 -2.35 14.43
N ALA A 175 17.89 -1.07 14.05
CA ALA A 175 16.67 -0.32 13.79
C ALA A 175 15.85 -0.98 12.67
N LEU A 176 16.50 -1.34 11.55
CA LEU A 176 15.90 -2.02 10.39
C LEU A 176 15.21 -3.33 10.78
N ARG A 177 15.91 -4.23 11.48
CA ARG A 177 15.34 -5.52 11.92
C ARG A 177 14.15 -5.31 12.88
N ARG A 178 14.27 -4.34 13.78
CA ARG A 178 13.21 -4.03 14.75
C ARG A 178 11.97 -3.47 14.07
N THR A 179 12.12 -2.58 13.08
CA THR A 179 10.98 -2.06 12.32
C THR A 179 10.34 -3.11 11.42
N GLN A 180 11.14 -4.04 10.89
CA GLN A 180 10.64 -5.14 10.05
C GLN A 180 9.78 -6.12 10.86
N LEU A 181 10.15 -6.41 12.11
CA LEU A 181 9.39 -7.31 13.00
C LEU A 181 7.95 -6.86 13.24
N VAL A 182 7.70 -5.55 13.28
CA VAL A 182 6.38 -4.97 13.58
C VAL A 182 5.75 -4.26 12.39
N MET A 183 6.36 -4.37 11.21
CA MET A 183 5.94 -3.69 9.98
C MET A 183 5.65 -2.19 10.18
N ALA A 184 6.54 -1.50 10.89
CA ALA A 184 6.49 -0.04 11.03
C ALA A 184 6.95 0.64 9.73
N VAL A 185 6.12 0.57 8.68
CA VAL A 185 6.47 0.87 7.28
C VAL A 185 7.20 2.21 7.10
N PRO A 186 6.76 3.36 7.65
CA PRO A 186 7.45 4.63 7.44
C PRO A 186 8.91 4.60 7.91
N ALA A 187 9.15 4.07 9.11
CA ALA A 187 10.49 3.92 9.68
C ALA A 187 11.30 2.85 8.92
N LEU A 188 10.66 1.75 8.57
CA LEU A 188 11.27 0.65 7.83
C LEU A 188 11.81 1.12 6.48
N MET A 189 11.02 1.86 5.70
CA MET A 189 11.45 2.43 4.43
C MET A 189 12.62 3.41 4.63
N ASN A 190 12.58 4.25 5.66
CA ASN A 190 13.66 5.20 5.93
C ASN A 190 14.99 4.49 6.18
N PHE A 191 14.99 3.46 7.04
CA PHE A 191 16.18 2.67 7.34
C PHE A 191 16.64 1.82 6.17
N ALA A 192 15.72 1.24 5.40
CA ALA A 192 16.06 0.44 4.22
C ALA A 192 16.71 1.30 3.13
N ARG A 193 16.21 2.51 2.86
CA ARG A 193 16.81 3.47 1.91
C ARG A 193 18.24 3.83 2.29
N GLU A 194 18.47 4.14 3.56
CA GLU A 194 19.81 4.42 4.06
C GLU A 194 20.72 3.19 3.92
N ALA A 195 20.23 2.01 4.31
CA ALA A 195 21.01 0.78 4.28
C ALA A 195 21.44 0.36 2.86
N VAL A 196 20.56 0.50 1.86
CA VAL A 196 20.94 0.21 0.46
C VAL A 196 21.97 1.20 -0.07
N GLY A 197 21.98 2.44 0.44
CA GLY A 197 22.94 3.49 0.08
C GLY A 197 24.34 3.29 0.67
N ARG A 198 24.51 2.49 1.73
CA ARG A 198 25.80 2.32 2.43
C ARG A 198 26.66 1.19 1.86
N PRO A 199 27.83 1.47 1.27
CA PRO A 199 28.72 0.42 0.76
C PRO A 199 29.29 -0.49 1.86
N SER A 200 29.48 0.05 3.07
CA SER A 200 29.97 -0.73 4.24
C SER A 200 29.05 -1.90 4.63
N LEU A 201 27.79 -1.86 4.19
CA LEU A 201 26.81 -2.90 4.45
C LEU A 201 26.73 -3.97 3.34
N ASP A 202 27.42 -3.82 2.22
CA ASP A 202 27.34 -4.73 1.06
C ASP A 202 27.60 -6.20 1.43
N ALA A 203 28.53 -6.47 2.37
CA ALA A 203 28.87 -7.81 2.82
C ALA A 203 28.02 -8.32 4.00
N ARG A 204 27.14 -7.47 4.55
CA ARG A 204 26.43 -7.71 5.81
C ARG A 204 24.92 -7.94 5.63
N ILE A 205 24.37 -7.49 4.51
CA ILE A 205 22.94 -7.58 4.20
C ILE A 205 22.74 -7.98 2.75
N ASN A 206 21.63 -8.66 2.49
CA ASN A 206 21.16 -8.87 1.14
C ASN A 206 20.42 -7.61 0.65
N LYS A 207 21.10 -6.79 -0.17
CA LYS A 207 20.50 -5.56 -0.72
C LYS A 207 19.41 -5.83 -1.74
N PHE A 208 19.38 -7.00 -2.39
CA PHE A 208 18.26 -7.38 -3.25
C PHE A 208 16.96 -7.47 -2.46
N GLU A 209 17.00 -8.14 -1.30
CA GLU A 209 15.83 -8.22 -0.41
C GLU A 209 15.40 -6.86 0.12
N LEU A 210 16.35 -5.93 0.36
CA LEU A 210 15.98 -4.57 0.75
C LEU A 210 15.34 -3.77 -0.40
N PHE A 211 15.82 -3.91 -1.63
CA PHE A 211 15.16 -3.29 -2.78
C PHE A 211 13.76 -3.87 -2.99
N ARG A 212 13.60 -5.20 -2.87
CA ARG A 212 12.27 -5.84 -2.91
C ARG A 212 11.34 -5.28 -1.84
N LEU A 213 11.82 -5.23 -0.59
CA LEU A 213 11.07 -4.62 0.52
C LEU A 213 10.65 -3.17 0.21
N LEU A 214 11.55 -2.36 -0.34
CA LEU A 214 11.26 -0.97 -0.71
C LEU A 214 10.21 -0.86 -1.83
N VAL A 215 10.21 -1.78 -2.79
CA VAL A 215 9.20 -1.86 -3.85
C VAL A 215 7.85 -2.26 -3.27
N GLU A 216 7.79 -3.31 -2.45
CA GLU A 216 6.55 -3.84 -1.86
C GLU A 216 5.90 -2.88 -0.85
N THR A 217 6.71 -2.09 -0.16
CA THR A 217 6.23 -1.12 0.85
C THR A 217 6.10 0.30 0.30
N ALA A 218 6.31 0.49 -1.01
CA ALA A 218 6.21 1.80 -1.63
C ALA A 218 4.78 2.37 -1.49
N PRO A 219 4.64 3.68 -1.24
CA PRO A 219 3.33 4.32 -1.05
C PRO A 219 2.49 4.40 -2.34
N ASP A 220 3.13 4.30 -3.50
CA ASP A 220 2.52 4.40 -4.83
C ASP A 220 3.38 3.72 -5.89
N SER A 221 2.78 3.46 -7.04
CA SER A 221 3.42 2.76 -8.16
C SER A 221 4.64 3.50 -8.71
N ASP A 222 4.66 4.83 -8.67
CA ASP A 222 5.80 5.62 -9.17
C ASP A 222 7.00 5.49 -8.24
N SER A 223 6.76 5.55 -6.92
CA SER A 223 7.79 5.26 -5.90
C SER A 223 8.29 3.82 -6.01
N ALA A 224 7.39 2.85 -6.26
CA ALA A 224 7.75 1.46 -6.46
C ALA A 224 8.68 1.30 -7.68
N LEU A 225 8.32 1.89 -8.82
CA LEU A 225 9.14 1.87 -10.04
C LEU A 225 10.50 2.58 -9.84
N HIS A 226 10.53 3.64 -9.04
CA HIS A 226 11.78 4.31 -8.67
C HIS A 226 12.74 3.37 -7.93
N PHE A 227 12.28 2.68 -6.88
CA PHE A 227 13.10 1.72 -6.14
C PHE A 227 13.46 0.50 -7.00
N LEU A 228 12.54 0.06 -7.86
CA LEU A 228 12.77 -1.03 -8.80
C LEU A 228 13.89 -0.69 -9.79
N ALA A 229 13.91 0.54 -10.32
CA ALA A 229 14.99 1.01 -11.19
C ALA A 229 16.36 1.01 -10.48
N GLN A 230 16.41 1.42 -9.21
CA GLN A 230 17.62 1.35 -8.39
C GLN A 230 18.07 -0.11 -8.18
N GLY A 231 17.13 -1.02 -7.87
CA GLY A 231 17.40 -2.45 -7.73
C GLY A 231 17.96 -3.09 -9.00
N LYS A 232 17.36 -2.77 -10.17
CA LYS A 232 17.88 -3.23 -11.48
C LYS A 232 19.28 -2.71 -11.75
N ALA A 233 19.57 -1.44 -11.44
CA ALA A 233 20.90 -0.87 -11.61
C ALA A 233 21.93 -1.56 -10.68
N PHE A 234 21.55 -1.84 -9.43
CA PHE A 234 22.38 -2.57 -8.48
C PHE A 234 22.71 -3.98 -8.96
N ALA A 235 21.71 -4.72 -9.44
CA ALA A 235 21.87 -6.06 -9.97
C ALA A 235 22.74 -6.10 -11.24
N SER A 236 22.49 -5.18 -12.17
CA SER A 236 23.27 -5.06 -13.40
C SER A 236 24.74 -4.75 -13.13
N ALA A 237 25.05 -3.87 -12.17
CA ALA A 237 26.43 -3.54 -11.79
C ALA A 237 27.21 -4.74 -11.20
N ARG A 238 26.49 -5.75 -10.69
CA ARG A 238 27.05 -6.98 -10.12
C ARG A 238 26.94 -8.18 -11.04
N ASN A 239 26.43 -7.98 -12.26
CA ASN A 239 26.18 -9.04 -13.24
C ASN A 239 25.27 -10.15 -12.68
N GLU A 240 24.30 -9.77 -11.86
CA GLU A 240 23.26 -10.63 -11.31
C GLU A 240 21.98 -10.56 -12.15
N SER A 241 21.08 -11.54 -11.98
CA SER A 241 19.84 -11.58 -12.77
C SER A 241 18.93 -10.40 -12.48
N LEU A 242 18.33 -9.86 -13.56
CA LEU A 242 17.28 -8.84 -13.48
C LEU A 242 15.88 -9.45 -13.38
N ALA A 243 15.73 -10.76 -13.58
CA ALA A 243 14.44 -11.42 -13.66
C ALA A 243 13.54 -11.18 -12.43
N PRO A 244 14.04 -11.24 -11.18
CA PRO A 244 13.21 -10.95 -10.01
C PRO A 244 12.61 -9.54 -10.03
N PHE A 245 13.38 -8.54 -10.49
CA PHE A 245 12.89 -7.17 -10.63
C PHE A 245 11.92 -7.00 -11.79
N LEU A 246 12.16 -7.67 -12.92
CA LEU A 246 11.24 -7.63 -14.07
C LEU A 246 9.89 -8.25 -13.72
N LEU A 247 9.85 -9.32 -12.93
CA LEU A 247 8.60 -9.91 -12.44
C LEU A 247 7.80 -8.94 -11.56
N MET A 248 8.46 -8.22 -10.65
CA MET A 248 7.82 -7.17 -9.85
C MET A 248 7.35 -6.00 -10.72
N GLU A 249 8.13 -5.59 -11.71
CA GLU A 249 7.79 -4.50 -12.63
C GLU A 249 6.52 -4.82 -13.42
N MET A 250 6.41 -6.06 -13.88
CA MET A 250 5.21 -6.57 -14.54
C MET A 250 3.98 -6.42 -13.65
N GLN A 251 4.06 -6.87 -12.38
CA GLN A 251 2.96 -6.74 -11.40
C GLN A 251 2.52 -5.28 -11.20
N ILE A 252 3.48 -4.35 -11.12
CA ILE A 252 3.16 -2.92 -10.99
C ILE A 252 2.43 -2.39 -12.24
N HIS A 253 2.89 -2.73 -13.45
CA HIS A 253 2.22 -2.28 -14.68
C HIS A 253 0.82 -2.89 -14.87
N ILE A 254 0.60 -4.12 -14.41
CA ILE A 254 -0.74 -4.73 -14.36
C ILE A 254 -1.67 -3.94 -13.45
N ALA A 255 -1.21 -3.62 -12.24
CA ALA A 255 -1.99 -2.81 -11.30
C ALA A 255 -2.30 -1.41 -11.87
N ARG A 256 -1.40 -0.85 -12.67
CA ARG A 256 -1.61 0.42 -13.39
C ARG A 256 -2.49 0.31 -14.64
N ARG A 257 -2.87 -0.90 -15.07
CA ARG A 257 -3.56 -1.16 -16.35
C ARG A 257 -2.79 -0.59 -17.56
N ASP A 258 -1.48 -0.79 -17.57
CA ASP A 258 -0.56 -0.34 -18.62
C ASP A 258 -0.12 -1.53 -19.50
N PRO A 259 -0.93 -1.92 -20.51
CA PRO A 259 -0.68 -3.12 -21.30
C PRO A 259 0.60 -3.03 -22.15
N GLU A 260 0.97 -1.83 -22.60
CA GLU A 260 2.18 -1.62 -23.41
C GLU A 260 3.44 -1.94 -22.60
N SER A 261 3.49 -1.47 -21.35
CA SER A 261 4.62 -1.77 -20.48
C SER A 261 4.64 -3.22 -20.02
N VAL A 262 3.49 -3.85 -19.78
CA VAL A 262 3.41 -5.29 -19.51
C VAL A 262 3.99 -6.09 -20.68
N GLN A 263 3.60 -5.79 -21.92
CA GLN A 263 4.12 -6.47 -23.11
C GLN A 263 5.64 -6.29 -23.26
N ARG A 264 6.16 -5.09 -22.97
CA ARG A 264 7.60 -4.78 -23.01
C ARG A 264 8.38 -5.61 -22.00
N VAL A 265 7.91 -5.66 -20.74
CA VAL A 265 8.55 -6.43 -19.67
C VAL A 265 8.48 -7.93 -19.95
N MET A 266 7.34 -8.44 -20.42
CA MET A 266 7.15 -9.84 -20.80
C MET A 266 8.11 -10.24 -21.93
N SER A 267 8.27 -9.39 -22.96
CA SER A 267 9.21 -9.63 -24.05
C SER A 267 10.67 -9.68 -23.58
N GLN A 268 11.03 -8.86 -22.59
CA GLN A 268 12.37 -8.90 -21.98
C GLN A 268 12.60 -10.18 -21.18
N LEU A 269 11.61 -10.61 -20.38
CA LEU A 269 11.67 -11.87 -19.64
C LEU A 269 11.82 -13.07 -20.58
N GLN A 270 11.00 -13.15 -21.63
CA GLN A 270 11.05 -14.24 -22.61
C GLN A 270 12.38 -14.30 -23.37
N SER A 271 12.90 -13.15 -23.80
CA SER A 271 14.11 -13.11 -24.63
C SER A 271 15.41 -13.36 -23.85
N LYS A 272 15.47 -12.99 -22.57
CA LYS A 272 16.73 -12.98 -21.80
C LYS A 272 16.74 -13.87 -20.56
N HIS A 273 15.59 -14.16 -19.97
CA HIS A 273 15.49 -14.73 -18.63
C HIS A 273 14.61 -15.99 -18.54
N LEU A 274 13.98 -16.44 -19.64
CA LEU A 274 13.03 -17.56 -19.63
C LEU A 274 13.62 -18.87 -19.09
N ASN A 275 14.90 -19.11 -19.40
CA ASN A 275 15.62 -20.32 -18.98
C ASN A 275 16.14 -20.24 -17.54
N GLU A 276 15.91 -19.13 -16.83
CA GLU A 276 16.31 -19.00 -15.43
C GLU A 276 15.33 -19.74 -14.51
N PRO A 277 15.81 -20.35 -13.42
CA PRO A 277 14.97 -21.06 -12.46
C PRO A 277 13.80 -20.22 -11.97
N GLY A 278 12.59 -20.77 -12.01
CA GLY A 278 11.37 -20.12 -11.50
C GLY A 278 10.76 -19.04 -12.38
N VAL A 279 11.46 -18.53 -13.41
CA VAL A 279 10.94 -17.43 -14.25
C VAL A 279 9.81 -17.90 -15.16
N ALA A 280 9.97 -19.05 -15.82
CA ALA A 280 8.92 -19.63 -16.67
C ALA A 280 7.67 -20.00 -15.85
N GLU A 281 7.84 -20.53 -14.65
CA GLU A 281 6.74 -20.87 -13.74
C GLU A 281 5.99 -19.61 -13.27
N ALA A 282 6.71 -18.57 -12.86
CA ALA A 282 6.12 -17.29 -12.46
C ALA A 282 5.33 -16.64 -13.62
N LEU A 283 5.84 -16.74 -14.85
CA LEU A 283 5.16 -16.24 -16.04
C LEU A 283 3.90 -17.07 -16.35
N TYR A 284 3.96 -18.40 -16.19
CA TYR A 284 2.80 -19.28 -16.35
C TYR A 284 1.70 -18.98 -15.32
N GLN A 285 2.07 -18.88 -14.04
CA GLN A 285 1.13 -18.53 -12.97
C GLN A 285 0.47 -17.18 -13.22
N PHE A 286 1.22 -16.22 -13.76
CA PHE A 286 0.67 -14.94 -14.18
C PHE A 286 -0.39 -15.11 -15.29
N LEU A 287 -0.06 -15.82 -16.37
CA LEU A 287 -0.99 -16.06 -17.47
C LEU A 287 -2.26 -16.81 -17.02
N TYR A 288 -2.12 -17.71 -16.06
CA TYR A 288 -3.23 -18.40 -15.43
C TYR A 288 -4.11 -17.43 -14.60
N MET A 289 -3.50 -16.58 -13.78
CA MET A 289 -4.22 -15.61 -12.93
C MET A 289 -5.07 -14.63 -13.73
N ILE A 290 -4.57 -14.17 -14.89
CA ILE A 290 -5.32 -13.26 -15.77
C ILE A 290 -6.32 -13.98 -16.67
N GLY A 291 -6.46 -15.30 -16.52
CA GLY A 291 -7.36 -16.13 -17.34
C GLY A 291 -6.90 -16.27 -18.79
N ALA A 292 -5.65 -15.94 -19.11
CA ALA A 292 -5.11 -16.10 -20.46
C ALA A 292 -4.79 -17.58 -20.77
N VAL A 293 -4.50 -18.37 -19.74
CA VAL A 293 -4.20 -19.80 -19.83
C VAL A 293 -5.11 -20.57 -18.86
N GLY A 294 -5.76 -21.62 -19.34
CA GLY A 294 -6.60 -22.51 -18.54
C GLY A 294 -5.80 -23.50 -17.69
N PRO A 295 -6.46 -24.26 -16.80
CA PRO A 295 -5.80 -25.26 -15.96
C PRO A 295 -5.02 -26.34 -16.75
N ASP A 296 -5.42 -26.56 -18.01
CA ASP A 296 -4.82 -27.53 -18.92
C ASP A 296 -3.65 -26.94 -19.75
N GLY A 297 -3.17 -25.73 -19.43
CA GLY A 297 -2.06 -25.07 -20.13
C GLY A 297 -2.43 -24.45 -21.50
N GLN A 298 -3.68 -24.60 -21.92
CA GLN A 298 -4.20 -24.06 -23.18
C GLN A 298 -4.65 -22.60 -23.05
N LEU A 299 -4.52 -21.82 -24.11
CA LEU A 299 -5.03 -20.44 -24.16
C LEU A 299 -6.55 -20.42 -23.96
N ALA A 300 -7.05 -19.40 -23.27
CA ALA A 300 -8.49 -19.21 -23.15
C ALA A 300 -9.14 -19.06 -24.54
N PRO A 301 -10.33 -19.66 -24.75
CA PRO A 301 -10.97 -19.73 -26.08
C PRO A 301 -11.25 -18.35 -26.72
N GLU A 302 -11.41 -17.30 -25.91
CA GLU A 302 -11.57 -15.91 -26.39
C GLU A 302 -10.27 -15.37 -27.04
N LEU A 303 -9.11 -15.64 -26.43
CA LEU A 303 -7.78 -15.26 -26.96
C LEU A 303 -7.32 -16.18 -28.10
N ALA A 304 -7.76 -17.44 -28.10
CA ALA A 304 -7.50 -18.39 -29.17
C ALA A 304 -8.23 -18.00 -30.47
N ASN A 305 -9.45 -17.45 -30.37
CA ASN A 305 -10.19 -16.94 -31.52
C ASN A 305 -9.61 -15.64 -32.08
N ASP A 306 -9.17 -14.70 -31.23
CA ASP A 306 -8.50 -13.46 -31.69
C ASP A 306 -7.17 -13.75 -32.39
N GLN A 307 -6.41 -14.76 -31.94
CA GLN A 307 -5.22 -15.22 -32.66
C GLN A 307 -5.54 -15.95 -33.97
N ALA A 308 -6.64 -16.70 -34.04
CA ALA A 308 -7.10 -17.34 -35.27
C ALA A 308 -7.56 -16.32 -36.33
N GLU A 309 -8.18 -15.20 -35.91
CA GLU A 309 -8.53 -14.11 -36.82
C GLU A 309 -7.31 -13.26 -37.23
N ALA A 310 -6.37 -12.99 -36.31
CA ALA A 310 -5.15 -12.25 -36.62
C ALA A 310 -4.17 -13.02 -37.53
N THR A 311 -4.13 -14.36 -37.44
CA THR A 311 -3.31 -15.20 -38.31
C THR A 311 -3.90 -15.39 -39.72
N GLY A 312 -5.18 -15.05 -39.92
CA GLY A 312 -5.84 -15.04 -41.22
C GLY A 312 -5.49 -13.84 -42.12
N ALA A 313 -4.85 -12.80 -41.58
CA ALA A 313 -4.68 -11.54 -42.30
C ALA A 313 -3.33 -10.81 -42.07
N ALA A 314 -2.19 -11.50 -41.91
CA ALA A 314 -0.87 -10.91 -42.17
C ALA A 314 0.26 -11.95 -42.12
N ALA A 315 0.54 -12.60 -43.25
CA ALA A 315 1.80 -13.29 -43.45
C ALA A 315 2.90 -12.30 -43.88
N VAL A 316 3.34 -11.40 -42.99
CA VAL A 316 4.66 -10.72 -43.09
C VAL A 316 5.17 -10.36 -41.69
N GLY A 317 6.11 -11.15 -41.18
CA GLY A 317 7.16 -10.73 -40.24
C GLY A 317 6.77 -9.95 -38.98
N SER A 318 6.14 -10.59 -38.01
CA SER A 318 6.35 -10.25 -36.60
C SER A 318 6.39 -11.54 -35.76
N SER A 319 7.58 -11.93 -35.34
CA SER A 319 7.81 -13.07 -34.45
C SER A 319 7.50 -12.68 -33.00
N GLY A 320 6.23 -12.38 -32.71
CA GLY A 320 5.70 -12.09 -31.38
C GLY A 320 4.65 -13.12 -30.99
N GLY A 321 4.97 -14.42 -31.12
CA GLY A 321 4.08 -15.49 -30.67
C GLY A 321 4.06 -15.54 -29.15
N LEU A 322 2.88 -15.44 -28.54
CA LEU A 322 2.69 -15.63 -27.11
C LEU A 322 3.13 -17.06 -26.76
N TRP A 323 4.23 -17.18 -26.00
CA TRP A 323 4.82 -18.47 -25.64
C TRP A 323 3.81 -19.31 -24.83
N THR A 324 3.43 -20.47 -25.36
CA THR A 324 2.71 -21.51 -24.64
C THR A 324 3.69 -22.63 -24.26
N PRO A 325 3.56 -23.23 -23.06
CA PRO A 325 4.55 -24.17 -22.53
C PRO A 325 4.71 -25.47 -23.35
N ASP A 326 3.76 -25.81 -24.22
CA ASP A 326 3.81 -26.99 -25.10
C ASP A 326 4.37 -26.73 -26.52
N GLY A 327 4.98 -25.57 -26.77
CA GLY A 327 5.78 -25.37 -27.99
C GLY A 327 6.94 -26.39 -28.02
N PRO A 328 7.27 -27.04 -29.16
CA PRO A 328 8.13 -28.21 -29.18
C PRO A 328 9.56 -27.89 -28.74
N ALA A 329 9.84 -28.07 -27.45
CA ALA A 329 11.18 -28.26 -26.93
C ALA A 329 11.55 -29.74 -27.10
N SER A 330 12.68 -29.96 -27.75
CA SER A 330 13.29 -31.27 -27.99
C SER A 330 13.32 -32.13 -26.73
N SER A 331 12.78 -33.34 -26.88
CA SER A 331 12.64 -34.43 -25.92
C SER A 331 13.78 -34.59 -24.89
N GLY A 332 13.41 -34.64 -23.61
CA GLY A 332 14.27 -35.18 -22.54
C GLY A 332 13.62 -35.19 -21.16
N GLY A 333 13.09 -36.34 -20.73
CA GLY A 333 13.12 -36.80 -19.33
C GLY A 333 12.00 -36.32 -18.40
N SER A 334 11.06 -37.21 -18.12
CA SER A 334 10.03 -37.14 -17.08
C SER A 334 10.59 -37.28 -15.65
N SER A 335 10.04 -36.50 -14.70
CA SER A 335 9.92 -36.93 -13.30
C SER A 335 8.73 -36.27 -12.60
N GLU A 336 7.96 -37.09 -11.89
CA GLU A 336 6.82 -36.79 -11.01
C GLU A 336 7.14 -35.78 -9.89
N GLY A 337 6.15 -35.00 -9.46
CA GLY A 337 6.14 -34.43 -8.11
C GLY A 337 5.36 -33.13 -7.91
N GLY A 338 4.14 -33.23 -7.41
CA GLY A 338 3.50 -32.32 -6.43
C GLY A 338 3.45 -30.82 -6.71
N SER A 339 2.24 -30.31 -6.96
CA SER A 339 1.88 -28.89 -6.95
C SER A 339 2.35 -28.18 -5.68
N LYS A 340 3.47 -27.46 -5.79
CA LYS A 340 3.89 -26.45 -4.81
C LYS A 340 3.55 -25.08 -5.39
N LEU A 341 2.59 -24.39 -4.75
CA LEU A 341 2.41 -22.96 -4.98
C LEU A 341 3.74 -22.26 -4.74
N TRP A 342 4.30 -21.62 -5.76
CA TRP A 342 5.43 -20.74 -5.60
C TRP A 342 4.97 -19.46 -4.89
N LEU A 343 5.46 -19.25 -3.67
CA LEU A 343 5.47 -17.96 -2.99
C LEU A 343 6.92 -17.45 -3.05
N PRO A 344 7.16 -16.17 -3.39
CA PRO A 344 8.53 -15.66 -3.45
C PRO A 344 9.23 -15.82 -2.09
N GLY A 345 10.33 -16.59 -2.05
CA GLY A 345 11.14 -16.81 -0.84
C GLY A 345 11.32 -18.27 -0.36
N MET A 346 11.01 -19.27 -1.18
CA MET A 346 11.49 -20.65 -0.94
C MET A 346 12.53 -20.99 -2.01
N ASP A 347 13.75 -21.29 -1.56
CA ASP A 347 14.95 -21.60 -2.36
C ASP A 347 14.72 -22.58 -3.52
#